data_AF-A0A960QXH9-F1
#
_entry.id   AF-A0A960QXH9-F1
#
_cell.length_a   1.000
_cell.length_b   1.000
_cell.length_c   1.000
_cell.angle_alpha   90.00
_cell.angle_beta   90.00
_cell.angle_gamma   90.00
#
_symmetry.space_group_name_H-M   'P 1'
#
loop_
_entity.id
_entity.type
_entity.pdbx_description
1 polymer ?
#
loop_
_entity_poly.entity_id
_entity_poly.type
_entity_poly.pdbx_seq_one_letter_code
_entity_poly.pdbx_strand_id
1 'polypeptide(L)'
;GKHPWSFWMGTEGWAALLDDKDFGLGLVTPGRVHFTGGFAGQPGPNDTTGNSTGYLAGQGQEILDHDIIYEFRYELVLGALSEIRARAAHHRSTALPAWNFAEDRRSWHYQNASDRGWPVQDYLEVTFDQNDPQLISPFTFWQAEEAPFLVIEAAFSTSQKQGVVMWQALDEKGFSSDHFATFPIQGDGEFHRIVIRLAEHAGYRGALTRLRIDPVGQAEPGAWMKLRSLRLSVAEP
;
A
#
# COMPACT_ATOMS: atom_id res chain seq x y z
N GLY A 1 -11.81 -26.51 -6.05
CA GLY A 1 -11.37 -26.19 -7.42
C GLY A 1 -10.10 -25.37 -7.33
N LYS A 2 -9.14 -25.56 -8.24
CA LYS A 2 -7.94 -24.71 -8.29
C LYS A 2 -8.40 -23.32 -8.72
N HIS A 3 -8.21 -22.29 -7.89
CA HIS A 3 -8.55 -20.92 -8.27
C HIS A 3 -7.73 -20.55 -9.52
N PRO A 4 -8.36 -20.13 -10.64
CA PRO A 4 -7.64 -19.86 -11.90
C PRO A 4 -6.93 -18.50 -11.91
N TRP A 5 -7.00 -17.76 -10.81
CA TRP A 5 -6.49 -16.40 -10.72
C TRP A 5 -5.05 -16.37 -10.25
N SER A 6 -4.24 -15.58 -10.95
CA SER A 6 -2.90 -15.20 -10.51
C SER A 6 -2.95 -13.81 -9.88
N PHE A 7 -1.96 -13.51 -9.04
CA PHE A 7 -1.75 -12.20 -8.45
C PHE A 7 -0.36 -11.71 -8.86
N TRP A 8 -0.23 -10.43 -9.18
CA TRP A 8 1.03 -9.84 -9.59
C TRP A 8 1.09 -8.35 -9.29
N MET A 9 2.30 -7.82 -9.34
CA MET A 9 2.59 -6.40 -9.21
C MET A 9 2.75 -5.77 -10.60
N GLY A 10 1.82 -4.89 -10.97
CA GLY A 10 1.91 -4.02 -12.13
C GLY A 10 2.44 -2.65 -11.72
N THR A 11 3.76 -2.50 -11.64
CA THR A 11 4.46 -1.30 -11.12
C THR A 11 4.21 -0.03 -11.93
N GLU A 12 3.56 -0.15 -13.09
CA GLU A 12 3.12 0.98 -13.92
C GLU A 12 1.67 1.41 -13.68
N GLY A 13 0.94 0.74 -12.78
CA GLY A 13 -0.41 1.13 -12.38
C GLY A 13 -1.53 0.62 -13.28
N TRP A 14 -1.26 -0.40 -14.10
CA TRP A 14 -2.23 -0.98 -15.03
C TRP A 14 -1.95 -2.48 -15.26
N ALA A 15 -2.95 -3.16 -15.82
CA ALA A 15 -2.84 -4.52 -16.33
C ALA A 15 -3.73 -4.69 -17.57
N ALA A 16 -3.56 -5.74 -18.37
CA ALA A 16 -4.37 -5.95 -19.56
C ALA A 16 -4.61 -7.43 -19.88
N LEU A 17 -5.68 -7.68 -20.63
CA LEU A 17 -5.93 -8.93 -21.35
C LEU A 17 -5.73 -8.64 -22.85
N LEU A 18 -4.73 -9.28 -23.46
CA LEU A 18 -4.32 -9.03 -24.84
C LEU A 18 -4.37 -10.32 -25.66
N ASP A 19 -4.56 -10.17 -26.97
CA ASP A 19 -4.36 -11.24 -27.95
C ASP A 19 -2.88 -11.37 -28.36
N ASP A 20 -2.60 -12.24 -29.33
CA ASP A 20 -1.26 -12.50 -29.87
C ASP A 20 -0.69 -11.36 -30.72
N LYS A 21 -1.46 -10.30 -30.95
CA LYS A 21 -1.09 -9.09 -31.69
C LYS A 21 -0.98 -7.86 -30.78
N ASP A 22 -0.88 -8.08 -29.47
CA ASP A 22 -0.82 -7.01 -28.47
C ASP A 22 -2.05 -6.09 -28.50
N PHE A 23 -3.22 -6.60 -28.88
CA PHE A 23 -4.48 -5.84 -28.89
C PHE A 23 -5.46 -6.40 -27.87
N GLY A 24 -6.16 -5.54 -27.14
CA GLY A 24 -7.17 -5.99 -26.18
C GLY A 24 -7.61 -4.92 -25.20
N LEU A 25 -7.96 -5.35 -23.98
CA LEU A 25 -8.56 -4.52 -22.95
C LEU A 25 -7.58 -4.30 -21.80
N GLY A 26 -7.17 -3.05 -21.59
CA GLY A 26 -6.43 -2.59 -20.44
C GLY A 26 -7.34 -2.10 -19.31
N LEU A 27 -6.94 -2.38 -18.08
CA LEU A 27 -7.49 -1.82 -16.85
C LEU A 27 -6.43 -0.92 -16.21
N VAL A 28 -6.76 0.37 -16.10
CA VAL A 28 -5.98 1.33 -15.31
C VAL A 28 -6.75 1.58 -14.02
N THR A 29 -6.10 1.43 -12.88
CA THR A 29 -6.68 1.78 -11.57
C THR A 29 -5.69 2.72 -10.89
N PRO A 30 -5.89 4.06 -11.02
CA PRO A 30 -4.91 5.04 -10.53
C PRO A 30 -4.49 4.76 -9.08
N GLY A 31 -3.18 4.78 -8.83
CA GLY A 31 -2.59 4.51 -7.52
C GLY A 31 -2.54 3.03 -7.09
N ARG A 32 -3.11 2.08 -7.84
CA ARG A 32 -3.00 0.64 -7.55
C ARG A 32 -1.92 -0.01 -8.38
N VAL A 33 -1.08 -0.81 -7.74
CA VAL A 33 -0.04 -1.60 -8.41
C VAL A 33 -0.20 -3.10 -8.19
N HIS A 34 -1.16 -3.54 -7.38
CA HIS A 34 -1.44 -4.95 -7.17
C HIS A 34 -2.66 -5.35 -7.99
N PHE A 35 -2.54 -6.42 -8.76
CA PHE A 35 -3.58 -6.88 -9.69
C PHE A 35 -3.82 -8.38 -9.52
N THR A 36 -5.03 -8.77 -9.90
CA THR A 36 -5.41 -10.17 -10.06
C THR A 36 -6.07 -10.37 -11.40
N GLY A 37 -5.95 -11.57 -11.93
CA GLY A 37 -6.60 -11.95 -13.17
C GLY A 37 -6.19 -13.32 -13.67
N GLY A 38 -6.76 -13.69 -14.81
CA GLY A 38 -6.56 -14.99 -15.44
C GLY A 38 -7.74 -15.36 -16.31
N PHE A 39 -7.82 -16.63 -16.70
CA PHE A 39 -8.88 -17.16 -17.54
C PHE A 39 -9.55 -18.36 -16.89
N ALA A 40 -10.88 -18.34 -16.87
CA ALA A 40 -11.69 -19.53 -16.65
C ALA A 40 -12.12 -20.08 -18.02
N GLY A 41 -11.91 -21.36 -18.28
CA GLY A 41 -12.13 -21.95 -19.61
C GLY A 41 -10.92 -21.79 -20.53
N GLN A 42 -11.13 -22.01 -21.83
CA GLN A 42 -10.07 -21.82 -22.83
C GLN A 42 -10.01 -20.34 -23.25
N PRO A 43 -8.84 -19.68 -23.16
CA PRO A 43 -8.67 -18.33 -23.71
C PRO A 43 -8.88 -18.35 -25.23
N GLY A 44 -9.83 -17.54 -25.70
CA GLY A 44 -10.35 -17.68 -27.06
C GLY A 44 -11.09 -19.01 -27.30
N PRO A 45 -11.85 -19.18 -28.40
CA PRO A 45 -12.13 -18.22 -29.48
C PRO A 45 -13.13 -17.13 -29.05
N ASN A 46 -13.21 -16.04 -29.83
CA ASN A 46 -14.16 -14.93 -29.67
C ASN A 46 -15.61 -15.38 -29.96
N ASP A 47 -16.12 -16.33 -29.18
CA ASP A 47 -17.48 -16.81 -29.24
C ASP A 47 -18.32 -16.06 -28.19
N THR A 48 -19.24 -15.22 -28.65
CA THR A 48 -20.14 -14.45 -27.79
C THR A 48 -21.10 -15.32 -26.96
N THR A 49 -21.20 -16.62 -27.29
CA THR A 49 -21.97 -17.62 -26.53
C THR A 49 -21.10 -18.53 -25.67
N GLY A 50 -19.77 -18.36 -25.73
CA GLY A 50 -18.80 -19.12 -24.96
C GLY A 50 -18.90 -18.83 -23.46
N ASN A 51 -18.53 -19.82 -22.65
CA ASN A 51 -18.45 -19.69 -21.19
C ASN A 51 -17.03 -19.36 -20.69
N SER A 52 -16.08 -19.19 -21.61
CA SER A 52 -14.72 -18.77 -21.29
C SER A 52 -14.71 -17.30 -20.88
N THR A 53 -14.08 -16.99 -19.75
CA THR A 53 -14.06 -15.64 -19.16
C THR A 53 -12.63 -15.24 -18.81
N GLY A 54 -12.19 -14.11 -19.37
CA GLY A 54 -11.03 -13.38 -18.86
C GLY A 54 -11.45 -12.51 -17.67
N TYR A 55 -10.67 -12.56 -16.59
CA TYR A 55 -10.87 -11.75 -15.40
C TYR A 55 -9.66 -10.86 -15.18
N LEU A 56 -9.93 -9.61 -14.80
CA LEU A 56 -8.90 -8.66 -14.42
C LEU A 56 -9.46 -7.68 -13.38
N ALA A 57 -8.71 -7.45 -12.31
CA ALA A 57 -9.08 -6.48 -11.28
C ALA A 57 -7.86 -5.84 -10.62
N GLY A 58 -7.92 -4.53 -10.40
CA GLY A 58 -7.04 -3.83 -9.46
C GLY A 58 -7.41 -4.23 -8.04
N GLN A 59 -6.41 -4.55 -7.22
CA GLN A 59 -6.59 -5.03 -5.85
C GLN A 59 -6.21 -3.95 -4.85
N GLY A 60 -6.92 -3.92 -3.73
CA GLY A 60 -6.71 -3.01 -2.62
C GLY A 60 -7.48 -3.49 -1.39
N GLN A 61 -7.05 -3.06 -0.21
CA GLN A 61 -7.75 -3.32 1.03
C GLN A 61 -8.05 -1.98 1.70
N GLU A 62 -9.31 -1.78 2.05
CA GLU A 62 -9.82 -0.53 2.63
C GLU A 62 -10.59 -0.83 3.92
N ILE A 63 -10.57 0.13 4.84
CA ILE A 63 -11.50 0.16 5.98
C ILE A 63 -12.68 1.02 5.55
N LEU A 64 -13.88 0.42 5.51
CA LEU A 64 -15.12 1.09 5.14
C LEU A 64 -16.01 1.24 6.37
N ASP A 65 -16.00 2.43 6.98
CA ASP A 65 -16.94 2.78 8.04
C ASP A 65 -18.38 2.88 7.48
N HIS A 66 -19.38 2.64 8.32
CA HIS A 66 -20.79 2.57 7.90
C HIS A 66 -21.33 3.87 7.26
N ASP A 67 -20.68 5.01 7.51
CA ASP A 67 -21.07 6.36 7.13
C ASP A 67 -20.02 7.07 6.24
N ILE A 68 -19.04 6.32 5.72
CA ILE A 68 -18.01 6.86 4.81
C ILE A 68 -18.55 7.07 3.39
N ILE A 69 -18.01 8.07 2.70
CA ILE A 69 -18.09 8.17 1.23
C ILE A 69 -16.77 7.68 0.66
N TYR A 70 -16.81 6.58 -0.09
CA TYR A 70 -15.64 6.00 -0.74
C TYR A 70 -15.71 6.21 -2.26
N GLU A 71 -14.73 6.92 -2.81
CA GLU A 71 -14.59 7.10 -4.26
C GLU A 71 -13.62 6.06 -4.82
N PHE A 72 -14.04 5.35 -5.87
CA PHE A 72 -13.20 4.43 -6.62
C PHE A 72 -13.19 4.81 -8.10
N ARG A 73 -12.00 4.91 -8.68
CA ARG A 73 -11.80 5.25 -10.09
C ARG A 73 -11.03 4.16 -10.81
N TYR A 74 -11.51 3.82 -12.01
CA TYR A 74 -10.80 2.98 -12.96
C TYR A 74 -11.06 3.47 -14.39
N GLU A 75 -10.21 3.06 -15.32
CA GLU A 75 -10.40 3.27 -16.75
C GLU A 75 -10.22 1.95 -17.48
N LEU A 76 -11.09 1.71 -18.45
CA LEU A 76 -10.98 0.62 -19.40
C LEU A 76 -10.49 1.20 -20.74
N VAL A 77 -9.43 0.62 -21.28
CA VAL A 77 -8.79 1.09 -22.51
C VAL A 77 -8.77 -0.06 -23.50
N LEU A 78 -9.58 0.02 -24.54
CA LEU A 78 -9.56 -0.93 -25.66
C LEU A 78 -8.57 -0.41 -26.71
N GLY A 79 -7.57 -1.20 -27.06
CA GLY A 79 -6.58 -0.79 -28.05
C GLY A 79 -5.34 -1.66 -28.08
N ALA A 80 -4.31 -1.17 -28.78
CA ALA A 80 -2.99 -1.77 -28.75
C ALA A 80 -2.32 -1.56 -27.37
N LEU A 81 -1.41 -2.46 -27.01
CA LEU A 81 -0.59 -2.39 -25.80
C LEU A 81 0.07 -1.03 -25.59
N SER A 82 0.59 -0.44 -26.67
CA SER A 82 1.22 0.88 -26.65
C SER A 82 0.24 2.00 -26.27
N GLU A 83 -1.01 1.94 -26.74
CA GLU A 83 -2.06 2.90 -26.42
C GLU A 83 -2.53 2.76 -24.97
N ILE A 84 -2.70 1.51 -24.50
CA ILE A 84 -3.05 1.21 -23.10
C ILE A 84 -1.98 1.76 -22.15
N ARG A 85 -0.70 1.45 -22.43
CA ARG A 85 0.43 1.91 -21.60
C ARG A 85 0.57 3.43 -21.62
N ALA A 86 0.41 4.05 -22.79
CA ALA A 86 0.41 5.52 -22.91
C ALA A 86 -0.73 6.15 -22.11
N ARG A 87 -1.92 5.55 -22.10
CA ARG A 87 -3.03 6.03 -21.27
C ARG A 87 -2.71 5.89 -19.79
N ALA A 88 -2.18 4.75 -19.34
CA ALA A 88 -1.81 4.53 -17.96
C ALA A 88 -0.76 5.52 -17.44
N ALA A 89 0.20 5.93 -18.30
CA ALA A 89 1.24 6.89 -17.94
C ALA A 89 0.69 8.26 -17.48
N HIS A 90 -0.52 8.66 -17.91
CA HIS A 90 -1.15 9.90 -17.47
C HIS A 90 -1.60 9.87 -15.99
N HIS A 91 -1.74 8.67 -15.40
CA HIS A 91 -2.13 8.47 -14.01
C HIS A 91 -0.95 8.10 -13.10
N ARG A 92 0.24 7.91 -13.68
CA ARG A 92 1.42 7.49 -12.93
C ARG A 92 2.00 8.67 -12.14
N SER A 93 2.08 8.51 -10.81
CA SER A 93 2.84 9.43 -9.97
C SER A 93 4.35 9.22 -10.19
N THR A 94 5.09 10.32 -10.30
CA THR A 94 6.57 10.33 -10.25
C THR A 94 7.11 10.68 -8.85
N ALA A 95 6.23 11.04 -7.92
CA ALA A 95 6.61 11.34 -6.54
C ALA A 95 6.81 10.07 -5.72
N LEU A 96 7.74 10.12 -4.78
CA LEU A 96 7.90 9.08 -3.77
C LEU A 96 6.61 8.93 -2.94
N PRO A 97 6.32 7.71 -2.43
CA PRO A 97 5.16 7.49 -1.59
C PRO A 97 5.11 8.44 -0.38
N ALA A 98 3.97 9.13 -0.25
CA ALA A 98 3.66 10.04 0.83
C ALA A 98 2.18 9.95 1.18
N TRP A 99 1.89 9.88 2.47
CA TRP A 99 0.55 9.76 3.02
C TRP A 99 0.34 10.85 4.07
N ASN A 100 -0.70 11.66 3.87
CA ASN A 100 -1.17 12.64 4.83
C ASN A 100 -2.58 12.22 5.27
N PHE A 101 -2.77 12.06 6.57
CA PHE A 101 -3.99 11.52 7.16
C PHE A 101 -4.93 12.60 7.69
N ALA A 102 -4.94 13.78 7.06
CA ALA A 102 -5.81 14.87 7.49
C ALA A 102 -7.30 14.59 7.26
N GLU A 103 -7.63 13.78 6.26
CA GLU A 103 -9.01 13.62 5.75
C GLU A 103 -9.47 12.16 5.70
N ASP A 104 -8.54 11.21 5.58
CA ASP A 104 -8.84 9.79 5.43
C ASP A 104 -7.64 8.91 5.85
N ARG A 105 -7.79 7.60 5.72
CA ARG A 105 -6.75 6.59 6.03
C ARG A 105 -5.75 6.39 4.89
N ARG A 106 -5.92 7.02 3.73
CA ARG A 106 -5.12 6.81 2.52
C ARG A 106 -4.86 5.32 2.21
N SER A 107 -5.89 4.49 2.38
CA SER A 107 -5.84 3.03 2.18
C SER A 107 -4.91 2.25 3.11
N TRP A 108 -4.43 2.87 4.19
CA TRP A 108 -3.83 2.14 5.29
C TRP A 108 -4.90 1.34 6.03
N HIS A 109 -4.52 0.16 6.49
CA HIS A 109 -5.37 -0.68 7.33
C HIS A 109 -4.56 -1.29 8.46
N TYR A 110 -5.27 -1.98 9.35
CA TYR A 110 -4.73 -2.42 10.62
C TYR A 110 -4.80 -3.93 10.79
N GLN A 111 -3.84 -4.46 11.54
CA GLN A 111 -3.93 -5.78 12.16
C GLN A 111 -3.72 -5.59 13.67
N ASN A 112 -4.59 -6.17 14.51
CA ASN A 112 -4.55 -6.02 15.97
C ASN A 112 -4.51 -4.56 16.47
N ALA A 113 -5.01 -3.63 15.67
CA ALA A 113 -5.13 -2.21 16.01
C ALA A 113 -6.44 -1.67 15.44
N SER A 114 -6.92 -0.58 16.03
CA SER A 114 -8.13 0.12 15.61
C SER A 114 -7.92 1.62 15.75
N ASP A 115 -8.65 2.40 14.97
CA ASP A 115 -8.73 3.84 15.16
C ASP A 115 -10.13 4.28 15.61
N ARG A 116 -10.33 5.59 15.69
CA ARG A 116 -11.59 6.19 16.15
C ARG A 116 -12.74 6.14 15.14
N GLY A 117 -12.57 5.53 13.97
CA GLY A 117 -13.59 5.52 12.93
C GLY A 117 -13.64 6.81 12.10
N TRP A 118 -14.67 6.90 11.27
CA TRP A 118 -14.97 8.09 10.46
C TRP A 118 -15.75 9.16 11.27
N PRO A 119 -15.57 10.47 11.01
CA PRO A 119 -14.61 11.08 10.08
C PRO A 119 -13.19 11.17 10.65
N VAL A 120 -12.20 11.05 9.78
CA VAL A 120 -10.81 11.38 10.10
C VAL A 120 -10.66 12.91 10.08
N GLN A 121 -9.99 13.46 11.11
CA GLN A 121 -9.76 14.88 11.27
C GLN A 121 -8.30 15.10 11.69
N ASP A 122 -7.50 15.64 10.78
CA ASP A 122 -6.08 16.00 10.93
C ASP A 122 -5.07 14.84 11.11
N TYR A 123 -5.48 13.71 11.70
CA TYR A 123 -4.64 12.54 11.94
C TYR A 123 -5.46 11.26 12.19
N LEU A 124 -4.79 10.10 12.12
CA LEU A 124 -5.32 8.84 12.64
C LEU A 124 -4.96 8.70 14.12
N GLU A 125 -5.94 8.51 15.00
CA GLU A 125 -5.71 8.13 16.39
C GLU A 125 -5.92 6.63 16.54
N VAL A 126 -4.83 5.88 16.66
CA VAL A 126 -4.80 4.41 16.67
C VAL A 126 -4.50 3.89 18.08
N THR A 127 -5.27 2.92 18.57
CA THR A 127 -5.13 2.31 19.90
C THR A 127 -4.42 0.96 19.86
N PHE A 128 -3.77 0.61 20.97
CA PHE A 128 -2.88 -0.56 21.09
C PHE A 128 -3.37 -1.60 22.10
N ASP A 129 -4.66 -1.91 22.06
CA ASP A 129 -5.30 -2.78 23.04
C ASP A 129 -4.99 -4.28 22.85
N GLN A 130 -4.39 -4.65 21.71
CA GLN A 130 -4.02 -6.03 21.36
C GLN A 130 -2.52 -6.16 21.11
N ASN A 131 -2.01 -7.40 21.19
CA ASN A 131 -0.60 -7.69 20.94
C ASN A 131 -0.28 -7.54 19.45
N ASP A 132 0.95 -7.10 19.16
CA ASP A 132 1.45 -6.89 17.80
C ASP A 132 0.49 -6.02 16.95
N PRO A 133 0.18 -4.79 17.38
CA PRO A 133 -0.59 -3.85 16.57
C PRO A 133 0.23 -3.42 15.36
N GLN A 134 -0.37 -3.47 14.18
CA GLN A 134 0.29 -3.17 12.91
C GLN A 134 -0.55 -2.18 12.11
N LEU A 135 0.11 -1.18 11.55
CA LEU A 135 -0.44 -0.32 10.50
C LEU A 135 0.24 -0.70 9.20
N ILE A 136 -0.55 -1.03 8.17
CA ILE A 136 -0.03 -1.55 6.91
C ILE A 136 -0.47 -0.65 5.77
N SER A 137 0.51 -0.14 5.03
CA SER A 137 0.28 0.71 3.85
C SER A 137 -0.47 -0.04 2.73
N PRO A 138 -1.12 0.68 1.81
CA PRO A 138 -1.52 0.09 0.53
C PRO A 138 -0.29 -0.39 -0.24
N PHE A 139 -0.48 -1.36 -1.13
CA PHE A 139 0.56 -1.69 -2.11
C PHE A 139 0.88 -0.46 -2.96
N THR A 140 2.16 -0.12 -3.03
CA THR A 140 2.73 0.96 -3.82
C THR A 140 4.03 0.45 -4.47
N PHE A 141 4.83 1.33 -5.06
CA PHE A 141 6.10 0.96 -5.66
C PHE A 141 7.12 2.10 -5.55
N TRP A 142 8.34 1.76 -5.16
CA TRP A 142 9.50 2.66 -5.22
C TRP A 142 10.80 1.84 -5.31
N GLN A 143 11.87 2.50 -5.74
CA GLN A 143 13.23 1.96 -5.60
C GLN A 143 13.81 2.44 -4.27
N ALA A 144 14.35 1.53 -3.47
CA ALA A 144 14.95 1.84 -2.17
C ALA A 144 16.02 2.94 -2.28
N GLU A 145 16.83 2.90 -3.34
CA GLU A 145 17.92 3.84 -3.59
C GLU A 145 17.45 5.27 -3.88
N GLU A 146 16.20 5.45 -4.31
CA GLU A 146 15.57 6.75 -4.55
C GLU A 146 14.93 7.32 -3.26
N ALA A 147 14.78 6.49 -2.21
CA ALA A 147 14.06 6.80 -0.98
C ALA A 147 14.84 6.43 0.30
N PRO A 148 16.07 6.94 0.50
CA PRO A 148 16.92 6.56 1.63
C PRO A 148 16.36 6.90 3.02
N PHE A 149 15.34 7.74 3.11
CA PHE A 149 14.74 8.15 4.38
C PHE A 149 13.24 7.90 4.44
N LEU A 150 12.77 7.56 5.64
CA LEU A 150 11.37 7.60 6.02
C LEU A 150 11.17 8.67 7.09
N VAL A 151 10.14 9.50 6.92
CA VAL A 151 9.76 10.52 7.87
C VAL A 151 8.35 10.25 8.36
N ILE A 152 8.20 10.18 9.68
CA ILE A 152 6.94 9.97 10.37
C ILE A 152 6.67 11.20 11.23
N GLU A 153 5.47 11.74 11.13
CA GLU A 153 4.99 12.79 12.03
C GLU A 153 3.87 12.22 12.89
N ALA A 154 4.21 11.98 14.16
CA ALA A 154 3.32 11.30 15.07
C ALA A 154 3.51 11.74 16.53
N ALA A 155 2.45 11.62 17.31
CA ALA A 155 2.47 11.73 18.76
C ALA A 155 2.16 10.39 19.40
N PHE A 156 2.77 10.08 20.53
CA PHE A 156 2.60 8.80 21.21
C PHE A 156 2.23 9.00 22.67
N SER A 157 1.34 8.16 23.18
CA SER A 157 1.08 7.98 24.61
C SER A 157 1.22 6.49 24.93
N THR A 158 2.42 6.08 25.32
CA THR A 158 2.80 4.70 25.64
C THR A 158 4.02 4.71 26.55
N SER A 159 4.16 3.69 27.39
CA SER A 159 5.38 3.43 28.16
C SER A 159 6.51 2.84 27.30
N GLN A 160 6.19 2.26 26.15
CA GLN A 160 7.18 1.68 25.22
C GLN A 160 8.05 2.76 24.58
N LYS A 161 9.30 2.40 24.28
CA LYS A 161 10.36 3.34 23.88
C LYS A 161 10.84 3.15 22.45
N GLN A 162 10.30 2.16 21.76
CA GLN A 162 10.75 1.78 20.43
C GLN A 162 9.58 1.26 19.61
N GLY A 163 9.49 1.73 18.37
CA GLY A 163 8.64 1.15 17.34
C GLY A 163 9.50 0.52 16.24
N VAL A 164 8.85 -0.18 15.33
CA VAL A 164 9.47 -0.84 14.18
C VAL A 164 8.80 -0.38 12.90
N VAL A 165 9.61 -0.12 11.88
CA VAL A 165 9.15 -0.07 10.49
C VAL A 165 9.67 -1.31 9.77
N MET A 166 8.81 -1.96 9.01
CA MET A 166 9.15 -3.04 8.11
C MET A 166 8.83 -2.66 6.67
N TRP A 167 9.51 -3.30 5.72
CA TRP A 167 9.24 -3.15 4.29
C TRP A 167 9.15 -4.51 3.60
N GLN A 168 8.43 -4.53 2.48
CA GLN A 168 8.25 -5.71 1.63
C GLN A 168 8.92 -5.47 0.28
N ALA A 169 9.80 -6.39 -0.14
CA ALA A 169 10.38 -6.37 -1.48
C ALA A 169 9.38 -6.86 -2.54
N LEU A 170 9.59 -6.46 -3.80
CA LEU A 170 8.69 -6.77 -4.92
C LEU A 170 8.48 -8.27 -5.16
N ASP A 171 9.51 -9.09 -4.91
CA ASP A 171 9.52 -10.54 -5.11
C ASP A 171 9.09 -11.32 -3.86
N GLU A 172 8.80 -10.64 -2.75
CA GLU A 172 8.36 -11.25 -1.50
C GLU A 172 6.83 -11.34 -1.42
N LYS A 173 6.33 -12.44 -0.85
CA LYS A 173 4.89 -12.64 -0.62
C LYS A 173 4.35 -11.87 0.60
N GLY A 174 5.23 -11.37 1.46
CA GLY A 174 4.90 -10.64 2.68
C GLY A 174 6.15 -10.07 3.33
N PHE A 175 5.99 -9.47 4.50
CA PHE A 175 7.10 -8.90 5.27
C PHE A 175 8.09 -9.98 5.73
N SER A 176 9.37 -9.68 5.61
CA SER A 176 10.48 -10.51 6.10
C SER A 176 10.96 -10.01 7.46
N SER A 177 11.35 -10.92 8.35
CA SER A 177 11.94 -10.57 9.65
C SER A 177 13.28 -9.84 9.54
N ASP A 178 13.92 -9.89 8.37
CA ASP A 178 15.22 -9.24 8.11
C ASP A 178 15.07 -7.85 7.49
N HIS A 179 13.84 -7.45 7.14
CA HIS A 179 13.51 -6.21 6.44
C HIS A 179 12.84 -5.21 7.38
N PHE A 180 13.61 -4.72 8.37
CA PHE A 180 13.12 -3.78 9.35
C PHE A 180 14.16 -2.76 9.82
N ALA A 181 13.67 -1.66 10.37
CA ALA A 181 14.41 -0.68 11.13
C ALA A 181 13.62 -0.33 12.40
N THR A 182 14.33 -0.04 13.49
CA THR A 182 13.70 0.44 14.73
C THR A 182 13.78 1.95 14.81
N PHE A 183 12.82 2.59 15.47
CA PHE A 183 12.87 4.02 15.76
C PHE A 183 12.50 4.31 17.22
N PRO A 184 13.08 5.36 17.84
CA PRO A 184 12.75 5.71 19.21
C PRO A 184 11.36 6.32 19.30
N ILE A 185 10.66 6.05 20.40
CA ILE A 185 9.36 6.62 20.73
C ILE A 185 9.46 7.51 21.96
N GLN A 186 8.94 8.73 21.81
CA GLN A 186 8.73 9.67 22.90
C GLN A 186 7.24 9.70 23.24
N GLY A 187 6.87 9.00 24.32
CA GLY A 187 5.50 8.87 24.80
C GLY A 187 4.99 10.07 25.62
N ASP A 188 5.25 11.30 25.15
CA ASP A 188 4.88 12.54 25.86
C ASP A 188 3.56 13.16 25.38
N GLY A 189 2.88 12.53 24.42
CA GLY A 189 1.63 13.00 23.86
C GLY A 189 1.77 14.13 22.83
N GLU A 190 3.00 14.59 22.54
CA GLU A 190 3.27 15.67 21.59
C GLU A 190 3.68 15.15 20.21
N PHE A 191 3.40 15.93 19.17
CA PHE A 191 3.81 15.55 17.82
C PHE A 191 5.31 15.74 17.64
N HIS A 192 5.98 14.64 17.31
CA HIS A 192 7.39 14.62 16.96
C HIS A 192 7.56 14.24 15.50
N ARG A 193 8.66 14.74 14.94
CA ARG A 193 9.13 14.34 13.63
C ARG A 193 10.22 13.29 13.81
N ILE A 194 9.94 12.07 13.39
CA ILE A 194 10.85 10.93 13.47
C ILE A 194 11.43 10.70 12.07
N VAL A 195 12.76 10.69 11.96
CA VAL A 195 13.47 10.44 10.69
C VAL A 195 14.25 9.14 10.83
N ILE A 196 14.01 8.20 9.91
CA ILE A 196 14.63 6.88 9.88
C ILE A 196 15.50 6.79 8.63
N ARG A 197 16.78 6.44 8.80
CA ARG A 197 17.76 6.26 7.73
C ARG A 197 17.65 4.84 7.17
N LEU A 198 16.72 4.61 6.26
CA LEU A 198 16.44 3.27 5.73
C LEU A 198 17.64 2.69 4.97
N ALA A 199 18.37 3.51 4.21
CA ALA A 199 19.51 3.06 3.40
C ALA A 199 20.69 2.48 4.22
N GLU A 200 20.72 2.68 5.54
CA GLU A 200 21.75 2.07 6.41
C GLU A 200 21.45 0.59 6.72
N HIS A 201 20.24 0.12 6.43
CA HIS A 201 19.82 -1.26 6.67
C HIS A 201 20.08 -2.10 5.43
N ALA A 202 20.89 -3.17 5.56
CA ALA A 202 21.26 -4.03 4.44
C ALA A 202 20.06 -4.67 3.70
N GLY A 203 18.93 -4.84 4.41
CA GLY A 203 17.65 -5.31 3.86
C GLY A 203 16.92 -4.29 2.96
N TYR A 204 17.30 -3.02 2.99
CA TYR A 204 16.62 -1.94 2.25
C TYR A 204 17.31 -1.69 0.90
N ARG A 205 16.92 -2.45 -0.13
CA ARG A 205 17.54 -2.40 -1.46
C ARG A 205 16.55 -2.80 -2.56
N GLY A 206 16.75 -2.26 -3.75
CA GLY A 206 15.97 -2.58 -4.94
C GLY A 206 14.49 -2.20 -4.86
N ALA A 207 13.66 -2.94 -5.58
CA ALA A 207 12.24 -2.66 -5.73
C ALA A 207 11.43 -3.05 -4.49
N LEU A 208 10.76 -2.08 -3.88
CA LEU A 208 9.94 -2.26 -2.69
C LEU A 208 8.48 -1.89 -2.97
N THR A 209 7.55 -2.51 -2.23
CA THR A 209 6.12 -2.44 -2.55
C THR A 209 5.22 -2.06 -1.38
N ARG A 210 5.73 -2.11 -0.15
CA ARG A 210 4.89 -1.91 1.03
C ARG A 210 5.69 -1.56 2.26
N LEU A 211 5.11 -0.74 3.11
CA LEU A 211 5.53 -0.46 4.47
C LEU A 211 4.54 -1.05 5.48
N ARG A 212 5.06 -1.46 6.64
CA ARG A 212 4.33 -1.78 7.86
C ARG A 212 4.96 -1.03 9.03
N ILE A 213 4.14 -0.46 9.90
CA ILE A 213 4.56 0.22 11.12
C ILE A 213 3.99 -0.54 12.31
N ASP A 214 4.87 -0.95 13.20
CA ASP A 214 4.53 -1.56 14.47
C ASP A 214 4.88 -0.54 15.56
N PRO A 215 3.90 0.27 15.98
CA PRO A 215 4.16 1.35 16.93
C PRO A 215 4.55 0.82 18.32
N VAL A 216 4.10 -0.38 18.67
CA VAL A 216 4.44 -1.04 19.93
C VAL A 216 4.53 -2.56 19.75
N GLY A 217 5.30 -3.26 20.59
CA GLY A 217 5.51 -4.70 20.50
C GLY A 217 4.55 -5.56 21.34
N GLN A 218 3.86 -4.95 22.31
CA GLN A 218 2.92 -5.63 23.20
C GLN A 218 1.68 -4.76 23.42
N ALA A 219 0.56 -5.41 23.76
CA ALA A 219 -0.68 -4.73 24.13
C ALA A 219 -0.44 -3.79 25.31
N GLU A 220 -0.95 -2.57 25.22
CA GLU A 220 -0.93 -1.59 26.29
C GLU A 220 -2.28 -0.87 26.30
N PRO A 221 -3.29 -1.40 27.02
CA PRO A 221 -4.62 -0.84 27.01
C PRO A 221 -4.64 0.65 27.37
N GLY A 222 -5.31 1.45 26.54
CA GLY A 222 -5.35 2.91 26.68
C GLY A 222 -4.15 3.66 26.11
N ALA A 223 -3.12 2.97 25.62
CA ALA A 223 -2.05 3.58 24.84
C ALA A 223 -2.51 3.87 23.40
N TRP A 224 -1.93 4.92 22.81
CA TRP A 224 -2.29 5.36 21.47
C TRP A 224 -1.12 6.00 20.72
N MET A 225 -1.27 6.08 19.39
CA MET A 225 -0.52 6.95 18.50
C MET A 225 -1.47 7.85 17.72
N LYS A 226 -1.12 9.13 17.60
CA LYS A 226 -1.71 10.03 16.60
C LYS A 226 -0.75 10.13 15.43
N LEU A 227 -1.14 9.62 14.27
CA LEU A 227 -0.32 9.62 13.06
C LEU A 227 -0.85 10.65 12.07
N ARG A 228 -0.08 11.72 11.84
CA ARG A 228 -0.45 12.81 10.93
C ARG A 228 0.04 12.57 9.52
N SER A 229 1.29 12.16 9.37
CA SER A 229 1.86 11.89 8.06
C SER A 229 2.96 10.85 8.09
N LEU A 230 3.16 10.21 6.94
CA LEU A 230 4.26 9.29 6.68
C LEU A 230 4.74 9.51 5.24
N ARG A 231 6.04 9.69 5.01
CA ARG A 231 6.57 9.85 3.64
C ARG A 231 7.97 9.31 3.47
N LEU A 232 8.24 8.79 2.29
CA LEU A 232 9.58 8.50 1.81
C LEU A 232 10.24 9.78 1.27
N SER A 233 11.56 9.90 1.44
CA SER A 233 12.32 11.10 1.07
C SER A 233 13.68 10.76 0.49
N VAL A 234 14.10 11.58 -0.49
CA VAL A 234 15.43 11.50 -1.15
C VAL A 234 16.56 12.06 -0.29
N ALA A 235 16.24 13.05 0.55
CA ALA A 235 17.21 13.73 1.40
C ALA A 235 16.77 13.68 2.87
N GLU A 236 17.76 13.79 3.76
CA GLU A 236 17.50 14.01 5.18
C GLU A 236 16.76 15.35 5.31
N PRO A 237 15.49 15.34 5.75
CA PRO A 237 14.66 16.52 5.60
C PRO A 237 14.55 17.33 6.88
#